data_AF-A0A0H1AKU0-F1
#
_entry.id   AF-A0A0H1AKU0-F1
#
_cell.length_a   1.000
_cell.length_b   1.000
_cell.length_c   1.000
_cell.angle_alpha   90.00
_cell.angle_beta   90.00
_cell.angle_gamma   90.00
#
_symmetry.space_group_name_H-M   'P 1'
#
loop_
_entity.id
_entity.type
_entity.pdbx_description
1 polymer ?
#
loop_
_entity_poly.entity_id
_entity_poly.type
_entity_poly.pdbx_seq_one_letter_code
_entity_poly.pdbx_strand_id
1 'polypeptide(L)'
;MIDLNNIDELARRLSGLVPAGLRESREELQENFKAVLQSGLAKLDLVTREEFEVQRAVLLRTREKLEALEAQVRQLEAQAVPAGATPPAASAGDFDTAH
;
A
#
# COMPACT_ATOMS: atom_id res chain seq x y z
N MET A 1 -5.47 -6.89 -1.77
CA MET A 1 -6.76 -6.90 -2.50
C MET A 1 -7.15 -8.36 -2.62
N ILE A 2 -8.34 -8.77 -2.19
CA ILE A 2 -8.70 -10.19 -2.19
C ILE A 2 -8.87 -10.65 -3.65
N ASP A 3 -8.08 -11.63 -4.09
CA ASP A 3 -8.15 -12.17 -5.45
C ASP A 3 -9.37 -13.08 -5.63
N LEU A 4 -10.20 -12.79 -6.64
CA LEU A 4 -11.41 -13.56 -6.97
C LEU A 4 -11.11 -15.04 -7.27
N ASN A 5 -9.93 -15.33 -7.84
CA ASN A 5 -9.49 -16.69 -8.16
C ASN A 5 -9.38 -17.60 -6.93
N ASN A 6 -9.01 -17.04 -5.78
CA ASN A 6 -8.90 -17.80 -4.54
C ASN A 6 -10.28 -18.13 -3.94
N ILE A 7 -11.28 -17.27 -4.19
CA ILE A 7 -12.67 -17.53 -3.80
C ILE A 7 -13.27 -18.65 -4.66
N ASP A 8 -12.97 -18.66 -5.96
CA ASP A 8 -13.41 -19.73 -6.87
C ASP A 8 -12.81 -21.09 -6.53
N GLU A 9 -11.50 -21.14 -6.20
CA GLU A 9 -10.82 -22.36 -5.75
C GLU A 9 -11.42 -22.89 -4.43
N LEU A 10 -11.76 -21.99 -3.48
CA LEU A 10 -12.51 -22.32 -2.26
C LEU A 10 -13.87 -22.93 -2.60
N ALA A 11 -14.66 -22.26 -3.43
CA ALA A 11 -16.00 -22.68 -3.82
C ALA A 11 -15.97 -24.06 -4.49
N ARG A 12 -14.95 -24.32 -5.32
CA ARG A 12 -14.76 -25.60 -6.01
C ARG A 12 -14.42 -26.72 -5.02
N ARG A 13 -13.52 -26.49 -4.07
CA ARG A 13 -13.21 -27.45 -2.99
C ARG A 13 -14.41 -27.70 -2.08
N LEU A 14 -15.20 -26.67 -1.78
CA LEU A 14 -16.44 -26.78 -1.02
C LEU A 14 -17.48 -27.64 -1.74
N SER A 15 -17.67 -27.44 -3.05
CA SER A 15 -18.61 -28.24 -3.85
C SER A 15 -18.20 -29.73 -3.96
N GLY A 16 -16.89 -30.01 -3.98
CA GLY A 16 -16.37 -31.38 -4.05
C GLY A 16 -16.47 -32.17 -2.74
N LEU A 17 -16.65 -31.48 -1.61
CA LEU A 17 -16.73 -32.09 -0.27
C LEU A 17 -18.17 -32.32 0.22
N VAL A 18 -19.17 -32.11 -0.64
CA VAL A 18 -20.59 -32.40 -0.32
C VAL A 18 -21.03 -33.71 -1.00
N PRO A 19 -20.88 -34.87 -0.33
CA PRO A 19 -21.52 -36.12 -0.71
C PRO A 19 -23.04 -35.98 -0.82
N ALA A 20 -23.61 -36.55 -1.88
CA ALA A 20 -25.05 -36.50 -2.15
C ALA A 20 -25.93 -37.12 -1.04
N GLY A 21 -25.35 -37.92 -0.13
CA GLY A 21 -26.03 -38.58 0.99
C GLY A 21 -26.03 -37.83 2.33
N LEU A 22 -25.29 -36.73 2.50
CA LEU A 22 -25.07 -36.09 3.81
C LEU A 22 -26.13 -35.05 4.22
N ARG A 23 -27.28 -34.98 3.52
CA ARG A 23 -28.38 -34.08 3.92
C ARG A 23 -28.95 -34.40 5.31
N GLU A 24 -28.74 -35.62 5.82
CA GLU A 24 -29.23 -36.08 7.12
C GLU A 24 -28.30 -35.72 8.30
N SER A 25 -26.99 -35.55 8.11
CA SER A 25 -26.04 -35.14 9.17
C SER A 25 -25.59 -33.69 8.99
N ARG A 26 -26.52 -32.76 9.25
CA ARG A 26 -26.25 -31.30 9.18
C ARG A 26 -25.02 -30.86 9.97
N GLU A 27 -24.75 -31.48 11.12
CA GLU A 27 -23.60 -31.15 11.98
C GLU A 27 -22.26 -31.52 11.33
N GLU A 28 -22.15 -32.70 10.70
CA GLU A 28 -20.92 -33.13 10.03
C GLU A 28 -20.63 -32.28 8.79
N LEU A 29 -21.67 -31.87 8.06
CA LEU A 29 -21.53 -30.89 6.99
C LEU A 29 -21.04 -29.56 7.54
N GLN A 30 -21.65 -29.05 8.61
CA GLN A 30 -21.26 -27.77 9.21
C GLN A 30 -19.80 -27.74 9.67
N GLU A 31 -19.32 -28.80 10.31
CA GLU A 31 -17.92 -28.94 10.72
C GLU A 31 -16.97 -28.99 9.50
N ASN A 32 -17.30 -29.76 8.46
CA ASN A 32 -16.52 -29.79 7.23
C ASN A 32 -16.50 -28.43 6.51
N PHE A 33 -17.65 -27.75 6.42
CA PHE A 33 -17.75 -26.39 5.85
C PHE A 33 -16.85 -25.41 6.60
N LYS A 34 -16.87 -25.44 7.93
CA LYS A 34 -16.04 -24.60 8.78
C LYS A 34 -14.55 -24.88 8.57
N ALA A 35 -14.14 -26.15 8.53
CA ALA A 35 -12.74 -26.53 8.30
C ALA A 35 -12.23 -26.07 6.92
N VAL A 36 -13.05 -26.20 5.88
CA VAL A 36 -12.69 -25.77 4.52
C VAL A 36 -12.64 -24.25 4.41
N LEU A 37 -13.59 -23.53 5.01
CA LEU A 37 -13.56 -22.07 5.07
C LEU A 37 -12.33 -21.58 5.82
N GLN A 38 -12.00 -22.18 6.97
CA GLN A 38 -10.79 -21.84 7.73
C GLN A 38 -9.51 -22.12 6.94
N SER A 39 -9.41 -23.28 6.28
CA SER A 39 -8.26 -23.61 5.43
C SER A 39 -8.15 -22.69 4.22
N GLY A 40 -9.28 -22.28 3.66
CA GLY A 40 -9.36 -21.37 2.53
C GLY A 40 -8.98 -19.93 2.89
N LEU A 41 -9.52 -19.42 4.00
CA LEU A 41 -9.15 -18.12 4.57
C LEU A 41 -7.67 -18.09 4.95
N ALA A 42 -7.11 -19.18 5.51
CA ALA A 42 -5.68 -19.25 5.82
C ALA A 42 -4.76 -19.28 4.58
N LYS A 43 -5.29 -19.65 3.40
CA LYS A 43 -4.54 -19.66 2.11
C LYS A 43 -4.67 -18.35 1.34
N LEU A 44 -5.73 -17.58 1.60
CA LEU A 44 -5.75 -16.18 1.24
C LEU A 44 -4.67 -15.52 2.10
N ASP A 45 -3.76 -14.78 1.49
CA ASP A 45 -2.68 -14.05 2.19
C ASP A 45 -3.30 -12.89 2.99
N LEU A 46 -4.12 -13.25 3.98
CA LEU A 46 -4.92 -12.37 4.80
C LEU A 46 -3.96 -11.70 5.78
N VAL A 47 -3.45 -10.55 5.35
CA VAL A 47 -2.84 -9.61 6.27
C VAL A 47 -3.89 -9.29 7.33
N THR A 48 -3.63 -9.70 8.56
CA THR A 48 -4.54 -9.41 9.66
C THR A 48 -4.72 -7.90 9.75
N ARG A 49 -5.86 -7.44 10.26
CA ARG A 49 -6.09 -6.00 10.47
C ARG A 49 -4.95 -5.37 11.28
N GLU A 50 -4.38 -6.13 12.21
CA GLU A 50 -3.28 -5.71 13.06
C GLU A 50 -1.98 -5.51 12.28
N GLU A 51 -1.61 -6.46 11.40
CA GLU A 51 -0.45 -6.33 10.51
C GLU A 51 -0.59 -5.17 9.52
N PHE A 52 -1.81 -4.91 9.03
CA PHE A 52 -2.08 -3.75 8.17
C PHE A 52 -1.85 -2.43 8.90
N GLU A 53 -2.32 -2.30 10.15
CA GLU A 53 -2.09 -1.10 10.96
C GLU A 53 -0.60 -0.91 11.29
N VAL A 54 0.15 -1.99 11.53
CA VAL A 54 1.61 -1.92 11.73
C VAL A 54 2.31 -1.39 10.48
N GLN A 55 2.00 -1.92 9.29
CA GLN A 55 2.59 -1.44 8.04
C GLN A 55 2.24 0.03 7.77
N ARG A 56 1.00 0.43 8.03
CA ARG A 56 0.56 1.82 7.94
C ARG A 56 1.33 2.73 8.89
N ALA A 57 1.57 2.30 10.13
CA ALA A 57 2.35 3.06 11.10
C ALA A 57 3.83 3.20 10.66
N VAL A 58 4.41 2.15 10.07
CA VAL A 58 5.78 2.21 9.51
C VAL A 58 5.85 3.20 8.35
N LEU A 59 4.85 3.21 7.45
CA LEU A 59 4.78 4.18 6.36
C LEU A 59 4.65 5.62 6.87
N LEU A 60 3.80 5.85 7.87
CA LEU A 60 3.65 7.17 8.48
C LEU A 60 4.99 7.66 9.06
N ARG A 61 5.66 6.83 9.86
CA ARG A 61 6.96 7.16 10.45
C ARG A 61 8.03 7.42 9.39
N THR A 62 7.98 6.70 8.27
CA THR A 62 8.92 6.90 7.17
C THR A 62 8.68 8.25 6.50
N ARG A 63 7.41 8.65 6.31
CA ARG A 63 7.06 9.97 5.79
C ARG A 63 7.53 11.10 6.70
N GLU A 64 7.31 10.98 8.00
CA GLU A 64 7.80 11.97 8.98
C GLU A 64 9.32 12.13 8.92
N LYS A 65 10.06 11.01 8.85
CA LYS A 65 11.52 11.05 8.70
C LYS A 65 11.95 11.67 7.38
N LEU A 66 11.25 11.38 6.29
CA LEU A 66 11.52 11.93 4.96
C LEU A 66 11.33 13.45 4.98
N GLU A 67 10.23 13.95 5.54
CA GLU A 67 9.97 15.38 5.67
C GLU A 67 11.04 16.09 6.52
N ALA A 68 11.50 15.45 7.60
CA ALA A 68 12.59 15.97 8.44
C ALA A 68 13.94 16.01 7.69
N LEU A 69 14.26 14.97 6.92
CA LEU A 69 15.46 14.90 6.09
C LEU A 69 15.42 15.95 4.97
N GLU A 70 14.29 16.13 4.30
CA GLU A 70 14.12 17.20 3.31
C GLU A 70 14.33 18.60 3.94
N ALA A 71 13.81 18.82 5.15
CA ALA A 71 14.03 20.09 5.85
C ALA A 71 15.51 20.31 6.17
N GLN A 72 16.22 19.27 6.61
CA GLN A 72 17.67 19.34 6.86
C GLN A 72 18.45 19.62 5.57
N VAL A 73 18.12 18.95 4.46
CA VAL A 73 18.75 19.19 3.16
C VAL A 73 18.52 20.63 2.72
N ARG A 74 17.28 21.13 2.76
CA ARG A 74 16.98 22.54 2.41
C ARG A 74 17.76 23.53 3.28
N GLN A 75 17.90 23.24 4.58
CA GLN A 75 18.66 24.09 5.48
C GLN A 75 20.17 24.08 5.15
N LEU A 76 20.72 22.93 4.77
CA LEU A 76 22.12 22.81 4.38
C LEU A 76 22.38 23.46 3.02
N GLU A 77 21.48 23.28 2.04
CA GLU A 77 21.55 23.95 0.75
C GLU A 77 21.49 25.48 0.91
N ALA A 78 20.62 25.99 1.78
CA ALA A 78 20.53 27.43 2.07
C ALA A 78 21.80 27.99 2.74
N GLN A 79 22.52 27.19 3.52
CA GLN A 79 23.81 27.57 4.11
C GLN A 79 24.98 27.41 3.13
N ALA A 80 24.85 26.51 2.15
CA ALA A 80 25.85 26.23 1.14
C ALA A 80 25.81 27.19 -0.06
N VAL A 81 24.77 28.02 -0.20
CA VAL A 81 24.78 29.14 -1.15
C VAL A 81 25.60 30.29 -0.53
N PRO A 82 26.84 30.55 -0.99
CA PRO A 82 27.59 31.71 -0.53
C PRO A 82 26.86 32.99 -0.98
N ALA A 83 26.87 34.00 -0.12
CA ALA A 83 26.34 35.35 -0.32
C ALA A 83 27.12 36.14 -1.41
N GLY A 84 27.28 35.58 -2.61
CA GLY A 84 28.05 36.14 -3.71
C GLY A 84 27.47 35.91 -5.11
N ALA A 85 26.37 35.16 -5.26
CA ALA A 85 25.68 35.05 -6.54
C ALA A 85 24.60 36.12 -6.64
N THR A 86 25.02 37.37 -6.81
CA THR A 86 24.15 38.42 -7.35
C THR A 86 23.63 37.93 -8.71
N PRO A 87 22.31 37.82 -8.93
CA PRO A 87 21.82 37.52 -10.27
C PRO A 87 22.26 38.66 -11.20
N PRO A 88 22.86 38.39 -12.38
CA PRO A 88 23.08 39.45 -13.34
C PRO A 88 21.72 40.05 -13.66
N ALA A 89 21.55 41.32 -13.31
CA ALA A 89 20.44 42.13 -13.77
C ALA A 89 20.33 41.89 -15.27
N ALA A 90 19.23 41.26 -15.68
CA ALA A 90 18.86 41.17 -17.08
C ALA A 90 18.81 42.60 -17.58
N SER A 91 19.84 42.99 -18.31
CA SER A 91 19.89 44.23 -19.08
C SER A 91 18.62 44.27 -19.89
N ALA A 92 17.70 45.14 -19.48
CA ALA A 92 16.63 45.61 -20.33
C ALA A 92 17.31 46.07 -21.63
N GLY A 93 17.19 45.23 -22.65
CA GLY A 93 17.66 45.51 -23.99
C GLY A 93 16.88 46.71 -24.47
N ASP A 94 17.54 47.85 -24.35
CA ASP A 94 17.27 49.10 -25.02
C ASP A 94 17.22 48.81 -26.54
N PHE A 95 16.01 48.51 -27.02
CA PHE A 95 15.70 48.31 -28.44
C PHE A 95 14.83 49.47 -28.94
N ASP A 96 15.09 50.69 -28.47
CA ASP A 96 14.50 51.90 -29.05
C ASP A 96 15.57 52.98 -29.28
N THR A 97 16.31 52.86 -30.38
CA THR A 97 16.94 54.01 -31.04
C THR A 97 17.12 53.72 -32.53
N ALA A 98 16.20 54.30 -33.32
CA ALA A 98 16.39 54.93 -34.63
C ALA A 98 17.50 54.42 -35.58
N HIS A 99 17.10 53.94 -36.77
CA HIS A 99 17.19 54.73 -38.00
C HIS A 99 16.44 54.10 -39.18
#